data_AF-A0A6G0RVC6-F1
#
_entry.id   AF-A0A6G0RVC6-F1
#
_cell.length_a   1.000
_cell.length_b   1.000
_cell.length_c   1.000
_cell.angle_alpha   90.00
_cell.angle_beta   90.00
_cell.angle_gamma   90.00
#
_symmetry.space_group_name_H-M   'P 1'
#
loop_
_entity.id
_entity.type
_entity.pdbx_description
1 polymer ?
#
loop_
_entity_poly.entity_id
_entity_poly.type
_entity_poly.pdbx_seq_one_letter_code
_entity_poly.pdbx_strand_id
1 'polypeptide(L)'
;MLTDRVARQGGVGGAQMKTTVRNLRIREDTAKYLRNLNPNSAYYDPKTRSMRDNPNPELNPEDTTYVGDNIARFTGDTQKLASQR
;
A
#
# COMPACT_ATOMS: atom_id res chain seq x y z
N MET A 1 -13.55 10.97 -51.95
CA MET A 1 -14.01 11.30 -50.58
C MET A 1 -13.79 10.09 -49.71
N LEU A 2 -12.60 9.99 -49.07
CA LEU A 2 -12.29 8.89 -48.17
C LEU A 2 -12.78 9.25 -46.77
N THR A 3 -13.49 8.32 -46.15
CA THR A 3 -14.01 8.39 -44.80
C THR A 3 -12.87 8.23 -43.79
N ASP A 4 -12.59 9.29 -43.03
CA ASP A 4 -11.69 9.19 -41.89
C ASP A 4 -12.34 8.34 -40.80
N ARG A 5 -11.83 7.13 -40.63
CA ARG A 5 -12.17 6.31 -39.46
C ARG A 5 -11.57 6.99 -38.23
N VAL A 6 -12.40 7.66 -37.45
CA VAL A 6 -12.05 8.05 -36.09
C VAL A 6 -11.79 6.75 -35.32
N ALA A 7 -10.51 6.46 -35.08
CA ALA A 7 -10.11 5.39 -34.21
C ALA A 7 -10.73 5.65 -32.84
N ARG A 8 -11.62 4.76 -32.39
CA ARG A 8 -12.08 4.72 -31.00
C ARG A 8 -10.83 4.70 -30.13
N GLN A 9 -10.69 5.69 -29.26
CA GLN A 9 -9.56 5.86 -28.37
C GLN A 9 -9.56 4.78 -27.28
N GLY A 10 -9.29 3.54 -27.69
CA GLY A 10 -8.82 2.45 -26.84
C GLY A 10 -7.31 2.42 -26.97
N GLY A 11 -6.63 3.18 -26.12
CA GLY A 11 -5.18 3.27 -26.16
C GLY A 11 -4.70 4.53 -25.48
N VAL A 12 -4.06 4.35 -24.33
CA VAL A 12 -3.15 5.32 -23.72
C VAL A 12 -2.15 5.80 -24.78
N GLY A 13 -2.43 6.92 -25.43
CA GLY A 13 -1.66 7.35 -26.59
C GLY A 13 -2.30 8.49 -27.36
N GLY A 14 -2.68 9.56 -26.67
CA GLY A 14 -3.05 10.83 -27.30
C GLY A 14 -2.08 11.91 -26.84
N ALA A 15 -1.57 12.72 -27.77
CA ALA A 15 -0.53 13.73 -27.64
C ALA A 15 -0.82 14.91 -26.68
N GLN A 16 -1.65 14.71 -25.66
CA GLN A 16 -2.08 15.71 -24.66
C GLN A 16 -1.55 15.42 -23.24
N MET A 17 -0.91 14.27 -23.01
CA MET A 17 -0.38 13.95 -21.67
C MET A 17 1.08 14.36 -21.51
N LYS A 18 1.39 15.65 -21.73
CA LYS A 18 2.61 16.28 -21.22
C LYS A 18 2.49 16.62 -19.72
N THR A 19 1.80 15.79 -18.93
CA THR A 19 1.92 15.89 -17.47
C THR A 19 3.22 15.21 -17.11
N THR A 20 4.30 15.97 -16.99
CA THR A 20 5.54 15.50 -16.39
C THR A 20 5.16 14.78 -15.09
N VAL A 21 5.38 13.47 -15.01
CA VAL A 21 4.94 12.68 -13.86
C VAL A 21 5.81 13.07 -12.66
N ARG A 22 5.36 14.05 -11.88
CA ARG A 22 6.07 14.54 -10.70
C ARG A 22 5.63 13.71 -9.51
N ASN A 23 6.58 13.02 -8.87
CA ASN A 23 6.49 12.36 -7.57
C ASN A 23 5.16 11.64 -7.29
N LEU A 24 5.07 10.39 -7.72
CA LEU A 24 3.89 9.51 -7.58
C LEU A 24 3.55 9.09 -6.14
N ARG A 25 4.33 9.52 -5.14
CA ARG A 25 4.11 9.13 -3.76
C ARG A 25 3.00 9.98 -3.14
N ILE A 26 2.00 9.30 -2.58
CA ILE A 26 0.98 9.89 -1.72
C ILE A 26 1.68 10.43 -0.46
N ARG A 27 1.46 11.70 -0.13
CA ARG A 27 2.21 12.38 0.95
C ARG A 27 1.61 12.11 2.33
N GLU A 28 0.33 11.80 2.36
CA GLU A 28 -0.45 11.44 3.54
C GLU A 28 -0.07 10.05 4.07
N ASP A 29 0.37 9.17 3.18
CA ASP A 29 0.82 7.82 3.51
C ASP A 29 2.25 7.82 4.07
N THR A 30 2.32 7.86 5.39
CA THR A 30 3.56 7.70 6.13
C THR A 30 4.10 6.27 5.98
N ALA A 31 5.39 6.16 5.64
CA ALA A 31 6.03 4.86 5.46
C ALA A 31 6.12 4.10 6.79
N LYS A 32 6.04 2.76 6.73
CA LYS A 32 6.03 1.89 7.92
C LYS A 32 7.21 2.16 8.87
N TYR A 33 8.43 2.27 8.34
CA TYR A 33 9.65 2.54 9.12
C TYR A 33 9.76 3.97 9.68
N LEU A 34 8.86 4.88 9.30
CA LEU A 34 8.79 6.23 9.87
C LEU A 34 7.71 6.36 10.95
N ARG A 35 6.97 5.28 11.24
CA ARG A 35 5.92 5.28 12.28
C ARG A 35 6.50 5.33 13.70
N ASN A 36 7.71 4.78 13.88
CA ASN A 36 8.49 4.89 15.11
C ASN A 36 9.98 4.99 14.73
N LEU A 37 10.68 6.01 15.23
CA LEU A 37 12.11 6.26 14.95
C LEU A 37 13.04 5.60 15.98
N ASN A 38 12.49 4.96 17.02
CA ASN A 38 13.29 4.20 17.97
C ASN A 38 13.93 3.01 17.24
N PRO A 39 15.28 2.86 17.27
CA PRO A 39 15.97 1.77 16.58
C PRO A 39 15.60 0.38 17.12
N ASN A 40 15.09 0.29 18.35
CA ASN A 40 14.63 -0.97 18.96
C ASN A 40 13.13 -1.25 18.71
N SER A 41 12.47 -0.47 17.85
CA SER A 41 11.09 -0.71 17.44
C SER A 41 10.98 -1.89 16.46
N ALA A 42 9.77 -2.17 15.97
CA ALA A 42 9.51 -3.28 15.06
C ALA A 42 10.38 -3.22 13.79
N TYR A 43 10.92 -4.39 13.42
CA TYR A 43 11.79 -4.52 12.25
C TYR A 43 11.01 -4.33 10.94
N TYR A 44 11.53 -3.46 10.06
CA TYR A 44 11.07 -3.28 8.69
C TYR A 44 12.03 -3.97 7.72
N ASP A 45 11.54 -4.92 6.93
CA ASP A 45 12.31 -5.51 5.84
C ASP A 45 12.17 -4.63 4.56
N PRO A 46 13.21 -3.90 4.14
CA PRO A 46 13.15 -3.03 2.97
C PRO A 46 13.01 -3.79 1.65
N LYS A 47 13.37 -5.08 1.61
CA LYS A 47 13.29 -5.89 0.39
C LYS A 47 11.84 -6.24 0.06
N THR A 48 11.13 -6.78 1.04
CA THR A 48 9.72 -7.19 0.89
C THR A 48 8.74 -6.08 1.25
N ARG A 49 9.23 -4.96 1.82
CA ARG A 49 8.43 -3.84 2.34
C ARG A 49 7.45 -4.26 3.43
N SER A 50 7.83 -5.27 4.21
CA SER A 50 7.00 -5.83 5.27
C SER A 50 7.47 -5.36 6.65
N MET A 51 6.51 -5.11 7.54
CA MET A 51 6.75 -4.87 8.98
C MET A 51 5.82 -5.81 9.72
N ARG A 52 6.39 -6.80 10.41
CA ARG A 52 5.60 -7.91 10.96
C ARG A 52 4.87 -7.49 12.23
N ASP A 53 5.61 -6.90 13.16
CA ASP A 53 5.13 -6.53 14.48
C ASP A 53 4.68 -5.07 14.53
N ASN A 54 3.95 -4.70 15.59
CA ASN A 54 3.49 -3.34 15.81
C ASN A 54 4.68 -2.43 16.19
N PRO A 55 4.96 -1.33 15.44
CA PRO A 55 6.02 -0.39 15.82
C PRO A 55 5.72 0.37 17.12
N ASN A 56 4.46 0.48 17.54
CA ASN A 56 4.03 1.18 18.76
C ASN A 56 3.13 0.28 19.61
N PRO A 57 3.69 -0.73 20.32
CA PRO A 57 2.90 -1.69 21.09
C PRO A 57 2.24 -1.08 22.35
N GLU A 58 2.72 0.07 22.81
CA GLU A 58 2.19 0.77 23.99
C GLU A 58 0.91 1.55 23.70
N LEU A 59 0.66 1.85 22.42
CA LEU A 59 -0.55 2.56 21.99
C LEU A 59 -1.71 1.58 21.83
N ASN A 60 -2.92 2.05 22.14
CA ASN A 60 -4.12 1.29 21.90
C ASN A 60 -4.29 1.04 20.39
N PRO A 61 -4.53 -0.20 19.92
CA PRO A 61 -4.65 -0.51 18.49
C PRO A 61 -5.67 0.37 17.75
N GLU A 62 -6.79 0.72 18.39
CA GLU A 62 -7.85 1.55 17.80
C GLU A 62 -7.42 3.00 17.51
N ASP A 63 -6.45 3.51 18.25
CA ASP A 63 -5.94 4.88 18.10
C ASP A 63 -4.82 4.98 17.05
N THR A 64 -4.40 3.84 16.48
CA THR A 64 -3.29 3.76 15.53
C THR A 64 -3.72 3.33 14.15
N THR A 65 -3.18 3.97 13.12
CA THR A 65 -3.48 3.61 11.72
C THR A 65 -2.82 2.30 11.28
N TYR A 66 -1.86 1.79 12.05
CA TYR A 66 -1.06 0.63 11.67
C TYR A 66 -0.60 -0.15 12.90
N VAL A 67 -0.97 -1.43 12.96
CA VAL A 67 -0.71 -2.32 14.10
C VAL A 67 0.24 -3.48 13.70
N GLY A 68 0.80 -3.46 12.49
CA GLY A 68 1.67 -4.52 11.97
C GLY A 68 0.99 -5.46 10.97
N ASP A 69 1.77 -6.05 10.06
CA ASP A 69 1.24 -6.91 9.00
C ASP A 69 0.74 -8.27 9.53
N ASN A 70 1.21 -8.74 10.69
CA ASN A 70 0.78 -10.02 11.25
C ASN A 70 -0.72 -10.03 11.60
N ILE A 71 -1.25 -8.93 12.11
CA ILE A 71 -2.67 -8.84 12.46
C ILE A 71 -3.52 -9.04 11.21
N ALA A 72 -3.25 -8.29 10.14
CA ALA A 72 -3.98 -8.41 8.88
C ALA A 72 -3.90 -9.83 8.27
N ARG A 73 -2.80 -10.56 8.48
CA ARG A 73 -2.63 -11.94 7.97
C ARG A 73 -3.52 -12.95 8.68
N PHE A 74 -3.72 -12.79 9.99
CA PHE A 74 -4.49 -13.73 10.81
C PHE A 74 -5.96 -13.34 10.97
N THR A 75 -6.43 -12.30 10.29
CA THR A 75 -7.82 -11.83 10.35
C THR A 75 -8.61 -12.24 9.10
N GLY A 76 -9.94 -12.22 9.22
CA GLY A 76 -10.87 -12.42 8.10
C GLY A 76 -11.10 -13.90 7.75
N ASP A 77 -11.30 -14.18 6.46
CA ASP A 77 -11.65 -15.53 6.00
C ASP A 77 -10.53 -16.57 6.15
N THR A 78 -9.30 -16.11 6.40
CA THR A 78 -8.15 -16.98 6.71
C THR A 78 -8.43 -17.88 7.91
N GLN A 79 -9.10 -17.36 8.94
CA GLN A 79 -9.48 -18.13 10.14
C GLN A 79 -10.52 -19.19 9.82
N LYS A 80 -11.55 -18.84 9.03
CA LYS A 80 -12.62 -19.78 8.64
C LYS A 80 -12.07 -20.94 7.82
N LEU A 81 -11.15 -20.65 6.90
CA LEU A 81 -10.49 -21.68 6.10
C LEU A 81 -9.61 -22.58 6.97
N ALA A 82 -8.89 -22.01 7.93
CA ALA A 82 -8.06 -22.79 8.85
C ALA A 82 -8.90 -23.72 9.73
N SER A 83 -10.08 -23.28 10.18
CA SER A 83 -11.00 -24.07 11.01
C SER A 83 -11.82 -25.11 10.24
N GLN A 84 -11.81 -25.08 8.90
CA GLN A 84 -12.54 -26.04 8.05
C GLN A 84 -11.81 -27.37 7.86
N ARG A 85 -10.60 -27.51 8.41
CA ARG A 85 -9.85 -28.76 8.45
C ARG A 85 -10.20 -29.56 9.70
#